data_AF-A0A386C9Y4-F1
#
_entry.id   AF-A0A386C9Y4-F1
#
_cell.length_a   1.000
_cell.length_b   1.000
_cell.length_c   1.000
_cell.angle_alpha   90.00
_cell.angle_beta   90.00
_cell.angle_gamma   90.00
#
_symmetry.space_group_name_H-M   'P 1'
#
loop_
_entity.id
_entity.type
_entity.pdbx_description
1 polymer ?
#
loop_
_entity_poly.entity_id
_entity_poly.type
_entity_poly.pdbx_seq_one_letter_code
_entity_poly.pdbx_strand_id
1 'polypeptide(L)'
;MIGATSLAVLFLAMAIWALTRPAAAKQVVRYNIAFDSAEAMVPDAPYWGRFDISHDGSRFAYLGGPLTQIFIRPRDQLHATALAGTEGAWTPFFSPDGQYVGFFTYKNVPDLRIVPLAGGPPIVVTDSLVSVAGASVGSRRLHLRRRTRTRRRSPASRQSKARCRSR
;
A
#
# COMPACT_ATOMS: atom_id res chain seq x y z
N MET A 1 22.13 24.78 -65.48
CA MET A 1 21.01 24.23 -64.69
C MET A 1 21.37 22.95 -63.90
N ILE A 2 22.62 22.49 -63.90
CA ILE A 2 23.03 21.21 -63.28
C ILE A 2 23.32 21.35 -61.77
N GLY A 3 23.74 22.53 -61.29
CA GLY A 3 24.07 22.73 -59.87
C GLY A 3 22.89 22.65 -58.90
N ALA A 4 21.68 22.97 -59.36
CA ALA A 4 20.47 22.95 -58.51
C ALA A 4 19.98 21.52 -58.22
N THR A 5 20.17 20.60 -59.17
CA THR A 5 19.72 19.21 -58.99
C THR A 5 20.62 18.45 -58.01
N SER A 6 21.93 18.72 -58.00
CA SER A 6 22.87 18.09 -57.07
C SER A 6 22.57 18.44 -55.60
N LEU A 7 22.22 19.69 -55.32
CA LEU A 7 21.85 20.13 -53.97
C LEU A 7 20.54 19.49 -53.50
N ALA A 8 19.54 19.40 -54.38
CA ALA A 8 18.26 18.76 -54.05
C ALA A 8 18.45 17.27 -53.68
N VAL A 9 19.32 16.56 -54.40
CA VAL A 9 19.63 15.15 -54.10
C VAL A 9 20.33 14.99 -52.75
N LEU A 10 21.29 15.85 -52.43
CA LEU A 10 21.98 15.82 -51.13
C LEU A 10 21.03 16.12 -49.97
N PHE A 11 20.15 17.10 -50.12
CA PHE A 11 19.13 17.41 -49.11
C PHE A 11 18.15 16.26 -48.91
N LEU A 12 17.68 15.64 -50.00
CA LEU A 12 16.76 14.52 -49.93
C LEU A 12 17.42 13.30 -49.27
N ALA A 13 18.66 12.99 -49.64
CA ALA A 13 19.45 11.92 -49.03
C ALA A 13 19.65 12.17 -47.53
N MET A 14 19.95 13.41 -47.13
CA MET A 14 20.15 13.77 -45.73
C MET A 14 18.86 13.75 -44.92
N ALA A 15 17.73 14.16 -45.50
CA ALA A 15 16.41 14.08 -44.89
C ALA A 15 15.98 12.62 -44.69
N ILE A 16 16.13 11.78 -45.72
CA ILE A 16 15.85 10.35 -45.63
C ILE A 16 16.74 9.71 -44.57
N TRP A 17 18.04 10.02 -44.57
CA TRP A 17 18.95 9.49 -43.55
C TRP A 17 18.54 9.93 -42.15
N ALA A 18 18.18 11.20 -41.94
CA ALA A 18 17.74 11.72 -40.65
C ALA A 18 16.44 11.05 -40.15
N LEU A 19 15.47 10.83 -41.05
CA LEU A 19 14.19 10.18 -40.74
C LEU A 19 14.32 8.67 -40.53
N THR A 20 15.38 8.04 -41.06
CA THR A 20 15.65 6.60 -40.93
C THR A 20 16.69 6.28 -39.86
N ARG A 21 17.28 7.28 -39.17
CA ARG A 21 18.15 7.00 -38.02
C ARG A 21 17.33 6.34 -36.92
N PRO A 22 17.70 5.13 -36.48
CA PRO A 22 17.06 4.51 -35.33
C PRO A 22 17.18 5.45 -34.14
N ALA A 23 16.05 5.84 -33.54
CA ALA A 23 16.06 6.57 -32.29
C ALA A 23 16.91 5.77 -31.29
N ALA A 24 17.88 6.44 -30.65
CA ALA A 24 18.81 5.80 -29.72
C ALA A 24 18.03 4.86 -28.79
N ALA A 25 18.38 3.56 -28.82
CA ALA A 25 17.67 2.55 -28.07
C ALA A 25 17.55 3.02 -26.62
N LYS A 26 16.32 3.15 -26.12
CA LYS A 26 16.03 3.59 -24.75
C LYS A 26 16.85 2.70 -23.82
N GLN A 27 17.92 3.24 -23.24
CA GLN A 27 18.81 2.46 -22.39
C GLN A 27 17.98 1.90 -21.22
N VAL A 28 17.91 0.57 -21.15
CA VAL A 28 17.24 -0.12 -20.05
C VAL A 28 18.17 -0.02 -18.85
N VAL A 29 17.88 0.91 -17.95
CA VAL A 29 18.63 1.01 -16.69
C VAL A 29 18.08 -0.04 -15.73
N ARG A 30 18.94 -0.98 -15.34
CA ARG A 30 18.64 -2.01 -14.34
C ARG A 30 19.31 -1.60 -13.03
N TYR A 31 18.52 -1.54 -11.95
CA TYR A 31 19.02 -1.27 -10.61
C TYR A 31 18.77 -2.50 -9.73
N ASN A 32 19.74 -2.84 -8.89
CA ASN A 32 19.55 -3.84 -7.84
C ASN A 32 19.16 -3.11 -6.54
N ILE A 33 18.05 -3.53 -5.94
CA ILE A 33 17.65 -3.08 -4.62
C ILE A 33 18.27 -4.05 -3.62
N ALA A 34 19.44 -3.69 -3.09
CA ALA A 34 20.02 -4.39 -1.95
C ALA A 34 19.29 -3.92 -0.68
N PHE A 35 18.84 -4.86 0.14
CA PHE A 35 18.35 -4.60 1.48
C PHE A 35 19.47 -4.97 2.45
N ASP A 36 19.85 -4.07 3.36
CA ASP A 36 20.76 -4.42 4.45
C ASP A 36 20.09 -5.49 5.33
N SER A 37 20.87 -6.35 5.96
CA SER A 37 20.41 -7.39 6.89
C SER A 37 19.45 -6.87 7.96
N ALA A 38 19.64 -5.63 8.44
CA ALA A 38 18.75 -4.99 9.42
C ALA A 38 17.42 -4.48 8.82
N GLU A 39 17.41 -4.14 7.53
CA GLU A 39 16.26 -3.66 6.76
C GLU A 39 15.66 -4.76 5.87
N ALA A 40 16.18 -5.98 5.96
CA ALA A 40 15.86 -7.06 5.03
C ALA A 40 14.36 -7.32 5.03
N MET A 41 13.78 -7.39 3.83
CA MET A 41 12.38 -7.71 3.66
C MET A 41 12.11 -9.10 4.23
N VAL A 42 11.04 -9.25 5.01
CA VAL A 42 10.73 -10.52 5.68
C VAL A 42 10.46 -11.62 4.64
N PRO A 43 11.20 -12.76 4.63
CA PRO A 43 11.08 -13.83 3.64
C PRO A 43 9.80 -14.67 3.75
N ASP A 44 9.14 -14.66 4.90
CA ASP A 44 7.98 -15.52 5.21
C ASP A 44 6.79 -14.73 5.79
N ALA A 45 6.44 -13.57 5.22
CA ALA A 45 5.14 -12.98 5.51
C ALA A 45 4.01 -13.79 4.83
N PRO A 46 2.98 -14.21 5.57
CA PRO A 46 1.92 -15.09 5.09
C PRO A 46 0.98 -14.40 4.08
N TYR A 47 0.66 -15.15 3.00
CA TYR A 47 -0.41 -15.04 1.99
C TYR A 47 -0.77 -13.69 1.33
N TRP A 48 -0.31 -12.55 1.82
CA TRP A 48 -0.71 -11.24 1.34
C TRP A 48 0.49 -10.29 1.18
N GLY A 49 0.35 -9.32 0.26
CA GLY A 49 1.44 -8.48 -0.25
C GLY A 49 2.34 -7.88 0.83
N ARG A 50 3.65 -7.90 0.61
CA ARG A 50 4.68 -7.47 1.58
C ARG A 50 5.20 -6.07 1.32
N PHE A 51 4.76 -5.45 0.24
CA PHE A 51 5.15 -4.12 -0.16
C PHE A 51 4.00 -3.45 -0.91
N ASP A 52 4.05 -2.13 -0.93
CA ASP A 52 3.22 -1.26 -1.76
C ASP A 52 4.05 -0.07 -2.26
N ILE A 53 3.56 0.59 -3.29
CA ILE A 53 4.18 1.76 -3.92
C ILE A 53 3.23 2.94 -3.77
N SER A 54 3.75 4.10 -3.38
CA SER A 54 2.93 5.31 -3.29
C SER A 54 2.33 5.67 -4.64
N HIS A 55 1.17 6.34 -4.65
CA HIS A 55 0.45 6.66 -5.89
C HIS A 55 1.28 7.49 -6.89
N ASP A 56 2.16 8.36 -6.38
CA ASP A 56 3.11 9.17 -7.15
C ASP A 56 4.39 8.41 -7.56
N GLY A 57 4.58 7.17 -7.09
CA GLY A 57 5.75 6.34 -7.37
C GLY A 57 7.05 6.82 -6.70
N SER A 58 6.96 7.75 -5.75
CA SER A 58 8.12 8.34 -5.09
C SER A 58 8.63 7.53 -3.88
N ARG A 59 7.80 6.66 -3.31
CA ARG A 59 8.11 5.90 -2.09
C ARG A 59 7.66 4.45 -2.18
N PHE A 60 8.39 3.60 -1.47
CA PHE A 60 8.06 2.21 -1.25
C PHE A 60 7.76 1.99 0.24
N ALA A 61 6.70 1.25 0.55
CA ALA A 61 6.44 0.72 1.87
C ALA A 61 6.61 -0.79 1.81
N TYR A 62 7.37 -1.39 2.74
CA TYR A 62 7.54 -2.84 2.77
C TYR A 62 7.76 -3.35 4.19
N LEU A 63 7.51 -4.65 4.40
CA LEU A 63 7.71 -5.31 5.69
C LEU A 63 9.14 -5.81 5.82
N GLY A 64 9.84 -5.37 6.85
CA GLY A 64 11.25 -5.74 7.06
C GLY A 64 11.67 -5.77 8.53
N GLY A 65 12.93 -6.13 8.74
CA GLY A 65 13.58 -6.11 10.04
C GLY A 65 13.09 -7.17 11.03
N PRO A 66 13.71 -7.23 12.23
CA PRO A 66 13.49 -8.33 13.18
C PRO A 66 12.08 -8.38 13.79
N LEU A 67 11.36 -7.25 13.82
CA LEU A 67 10.02 -7.17 14.41
C LEU A 67 8.90 -7.24 13.35
N THR A 68 9.21 -7.48 12.08
CA THR A 68 8.24 -7.42 10.97
C THR A 68 7.47 -6.11 11.00
N GLN A 69 8.19 -5.02 10.80
CA GLN A 69 7.63 -3.67 10.83
C GLN A 69 7.69 -3.01 9.46
N ILE A 70 6.96 -1.91 9.29
CA ILE A 70 6.91 -1.19 8.02
C ILE A 70 8.15 -0.32 7.89
N PHE A 71 8.83 -0.47 6.78
CA PHE A 71 9.92 0.39 6.33
C PHE A 71 9.42 1.25 5.17
N ILE A 72 9.73 2.54 5.24
CA ILE A 72 9.46 3.51 4.18
C ILE A 72 10.76 3.88 3.51
N ARG A 73 10.84 3.68 2.20
CA ARG A 73 12.01 4.02 1.40
C ARG A 73 11.64 4.97 0.27
N PRO A 74 12.15 6.21 0.29
CA PRO A 74 12.12 7.08 -0.88
C PRO A 74 12.88 6.45 -2.04
N ARG A 75 12.37 6.60 -3.26
CA ARG A 75 12.95 6.00 -4.47
C ARG A 75 14.34 6.53 -4.80
N ASP A 76 14.62 7.77 -4.39
CA ASP A 76 15.91 8.45 -4.53
C ASP A 76 16.89 8.12 -3.40
N GLN A 77 16.49 7.32 -2.41
CA GLN A 77 17.32 6.94 -1.27
C GLN A 77 17.67 5.46 -1.26
N LEU A 78 18.84 5.16 -0.70
CA LEU A 78 19.34 3.80 -0.59
C LEU A 78 18.82 3.08 0.67
N HIS A 79 18.61 3.84 1.75
CA HIS A 79 18.19 3.34 3.06
C HIS A 79 16.70 3.58 3.29
N ALA A 80 16.08 2.67 4.04
CA ALA A 80 14.70 2.81 4.47
C ALA A 80 14.60 3.23 5.93
N THR A 81 13.56 3.99 6.25
CA THR A 81 13.27 4.38 7.63
C THR A 81 12.18 3.48 8.20
N ALA A 82 12.45 2.88 9.36
CA ALA A 82 11.47 2.15 10.14
C ALA A 82 10.35 3.07 10.64
N LEU A 83 9.10 2.64 10.47
CA LEU A 83 7.93 3.36 10.96
C LEU A 83 7.54 2.80 12.32
N ALA A 84 7.75 3.58 13.38
CA ALA A 84 7.49 3.15 14.76
C ALA A 84 6.01 2.80 15.00
N GLY A 85 5.75 1.79 15.84
CA GLY A 85 4.38 1.36 16.16
C GLY A 85 3.75 0.45 15.11
N THR A 86 4.53 -0.01 14.14
CA THR A 86 4.09 -0.92 13.07
C THR A 86 4.64 -2.32 13.25
N GLU A 87 5.04 -2.69 14.46
CA GLU A 87 5.58 -4.02 14.77
C GLU A 87 4.51 -5.10 14.55
N GLY A 88 4.87 -6.19 13.88
CA GLY A 88 3.94 -7.22 13.47
C GLY A 88 2.89 -6.72 12.46
N ALA A 89 3.22 -5.70 11.66
CA ALA A 89 2.35 -5.20 10.60
C ALA A 89 2.33 -6.13 9.40
N TRP A 90 1.16 -6.23 8.78
CA TRP A 90 0.88 -7.09 7.65
C TRP A 90 0.26 -6.22 6.55
N THR A 91 0.60 -6.48 5.30
CA THR A 91 -0.03 -5.84 4.13
C THR A 91 -0.06 -4.31 4.22
N PRO A 92 1.10 -3.63 4.10
CA PRO A 92 1.12 -2.19 4.03
C PRO A 92 0.40 -1.73 2.75
N PHE A 93 -0.33 -0.63 2.84
CA PHE A 93 -0.87 0.07 1.67
C PHE A 93 -0.85 1.58 1.89
N PHE A 94 -0.54 2.34 0.84
CA PHE A 94 -0.57 3.80 0.91
C PHE A 94 -2.00 4.35 0.83
N SER A 95 -2.25 5.45 1.55
CA SER A 95 -3.44 6.25 1.30
C SER A 95 -3.32 6.97 -0.07
N PRO A 96 -4.44 7.23 -0.77
CA PRO A 96 -4.43 7.93 -2.05
C PRO A 96 -3.83 9.34 -2.01
N ASP A 97 -3.93 10.00 -0.86
CA ASP A 97 -3.34 11.32 -0.63
C ASP A 97 -1.85 11.27 -0.24
N GLY A 98 -1.28 10.07 -0.11
CA GLY A 98 0.12 9.86 0.23
C GLY A 98 0.52 10.36 1.62
N GLN A 99 -0.43 10.58 2.53
CA GLN A 99 -0.16 11.08 3.89
C GLN A 99 -0.04 9.97 4.94
N TYR A 100 -0.66 8.81 4.68
CA TYR A 100 -0.76 7.70 5.62
C TYR A 100 -0.34 6.38 4.97
N VAL A 101 0.10 5.46 5.82
CA VAL A 101 0.20 4.04 5.48
C VAL A 101 -0.80 3.28 6.34
N GLY A 102 -1.69 2.56 5.68
CA GLY A 102 -2.57 1.60 6.31
C GLY A 102 -1.90 0.24 6.40
N PHE A 103 -2.23 -0.49 7.44
CA PHE A 103 -1.70 -1.82 7.69
C PHE A 103 -2.62 -2.61 8.61
N PHE A 104 -2.47 -3.92 8.57
CA PHE A 104 -3.22 -4.80 9.44
C PHE A 104 -2.31 -5.39 10.49
N THR A 105 -2.88 -5.74 11.64
CA THR A 105 -2.16 -6.59 12.61
C THR A 105 -3.00 -7.81 12.94
N TYR A 106 -2.31 -8.93 13.12
CA TYR A 106 -2.94 -10.18 13.53
C TYR A 106 -2.59 -10.46 14.99
N LYS A 107 -3.43 -9.96 15.90
CA LYS A 107 -3.37 -10.30 17.33
C LYS A 107 -4.40 -11.40 17.60
N ASN A 108 -5.52 -11.06 18.24
CA ASN A 108 -6.63 -11.99 18.48
C ASN A 108 -7.65 -11.98 17.32
N VAL A 109 -7.93 -10.80 16.78
CA VAL A 109 -8.79 -10.55 15.62
C VAL A 109 -8.02 -9.60 14.69
N PRO A 110 -8.11 -9.74 13.36
CA PRO A 110 -7.49 -8.78 12.45
C PRO A 110 -8.06 -7.39 12.67
N ASP A 111 -7.19 -6.42 12.89
CA ASP A 111 -7.55 -5.01 12.97
C ASP A 111 -6.87 -4.22 11.85
N LEU A 112 -7.50 -3.10 11.47
CA LEU A 112 -6.97 -2.16 10.50
C LEU A 112 -6.50 -0.90 11.23
N ARG A 113 -5.24 -0.56 11.02
CA ARG A 113 -4.60 0.65 11.53
C ARG A 113 -4.08 1.50 10.38
N ILE A 114 -3.92 2.79 10.66
CA ILE A 114 -3.20 3.74 9.80
C ILE A 114 -2.16 4.46 10.63
N VAL A 115 -1.06 4.87 10.01
CA VAL A 115 0.00 5.66 10.65
C VAL A 115 0.41 6.80 9.72
N PRO A 116 0.60 8.03 10.24
CA PRO A 116 1.08 9.15 9.41
C PRO A 116 2.50 8.89 8.92
N LEU A 117 2.77 9.18 7.64
CA LEU A 117 4.13 9.12 7.10
C LEU A 117 5.05 10.21 7.67
N ALA A 118 4.48 11.29 8.20
CA ALA A 118 5.21 12.31 8.94
C ALA A 118 5.71 11.82 10.32
N GLY A 119 5.33 10.60 10.72
CA GLY A 119 5.56 10.06 12.05
C GLY A 119 4.41 10.38 13.01
N GLY A 120 4.37 9.64 14.11
CA GLY A 120 3.30 9.70 15.10
C GLY A 120 2.74 8.32 15.42
N PRO A 121 1.87 8.22 16.44
CA PRO A 121 1.31 6.94 16.85
C PRO A 121 0.31 6.40 15.80
N PRO A 122 0.22 5.08 15.62
CA PRO A 122 -0.82 4.46 14.81
C PRO A 122 -2.23 4.70 15.36
N ILE A 123 -3.18 4.90 14.44
CA ILE A 123 -4.60 5.12 14.70
C ILE A 123 -5.37 3.87 14.30
N VAL A 124 -6.23 3.37 15.18
CA VAL A 124 -7.11 2.22 14.88
C VAL A 124 -8.31 2.72 14.08
N VAL A 125 -8.51 2.18 12.88
CA VAL A 125 -9.66 2.48 12.02
C VAL A 125 -10.80 1.53 12.28
N THR A 126 -10.50 0.23 12.40
CA THR A 126 -11.45 -0.84 12.69
C THR A 126 -10.78 -1.92 13.53
N ASP A 127 -11.47 -2.43 14.54
CA ASP A 127 -10.99 -3.40 15.52
C ASP A 127 -11.46 -4.84 15.25
N SER A 128 -12.20 -5.07 14.15
CA SER A 128 -12.64 -6.39 13.73
C SER A 128 -12.88 -6.47 12.23
N LEU A 129 -12.11 -7.29 11.54
CA LEU A 129 -12.28 -7.59 10.13
C LEU A 129 -12.41 -9.09 9.88
N VAL A 130 -13.30 -9.44 8.94
CA VAL A 130 -13.56 -10.82 8.52
C VAL A 130 -12.56 -11.25 7.42
N SER A 131 -11.90 -10.30 6.74
CA SER A 131 -10.88 -10.55 5.71
C SER A 131 -9.94 -9.35 5.54
N VAL A 132 -8.70 -9.63 5.12
CA VAL A 132 -7.57 -8.70 5.04
C VAL A 132 -7.11 -8.44 3.59
N ALA A 133 -7.67 -9.16 2.62
CA ALA A 133 -7.19 -9.13 1.24
C ALA A 133 -7.70 -7.89 0.48
N GLY A 134 -6.79 -7.15 -0.15
CA GLY A 134 -7.11 -6.16 -1.19
C GLY A 134 -7.59 -4.80 -0.68
N ALA A 135 -7.28 -4.43 0.56
CA ALA A 135 -7.54 -3.06 1.00
C ALA A 135 -6.71 -2.08 0.20
N SER A 136 -7.37 -1.39 -0.73
CA SER A 136 -6.93 -0.13 -1.28
C SER A 136 -7.91 0.92 -0.77
N VAL A 137 -7.40 1.98 -0.14
CA VAL A 137 -8.26 3.10 0.23
C VAL A 137 -8.65 3.79 -1.08
N GLY A 138 -9.95 3.81 -1.38
CA GLY A 138 -10.48 4.46 -2.57
C GLY A 138 -11.07 5.83 -2.25
N SER A 139 -10.68 6.85 -3.02
CA SER A 139 -11.22 8.21 -2.92
C SER A 139 -12.67 8.28 -3.42
N ARG A 140 -13.66 7.88 -2.60
CA ARG A 140 -15.08 8.19 -2.89
C ARG A 140 -15.85 8.62 -1.63
N ARG A 141 -16.25 9.91 -1.63
CA ARG A 141 -17.21 10.53 -0.69
C ARG A 141 -18.40 9.60 -0.48
N LEU A 142 -18.58 9.09 0.74
CA LEU A 142 -19.76 8.32 1.11
C LEU A 142 -20.91 9.28 1.46
N HIS A 143 -21.96 9.27 0.65
CA HIS A 143 -23.30 9.70 1.10
C HIS A 143 -23.85 8.62 2.03
N LEU A 144 -23.79 8.88 3.34
CA LEU A 144 -24.32 7.98 4.37
C LEU A 144 -25.85 8.04 4.37
N ARG A 145 -26.51 7.11 3.67
CA ARG A 145 -27.94 6.86 3.88
C ARG A 145 -28.11 6.03 5.15
N ARG A 146 -28.36 6.70 6.28
CA ARG A 146 -28.74 6.11 7.56
C ARG A 146 -29.91 5.13 7.36
N ARG A 147 -29.67 3.81 7.50
CA ARG A 147 -30.73 2.84 7.77
C ARG A 147 -30.83 2.66 9.29
N THR A 148 -31.80 3.31 9.89
CA THR A 148 -32.22 3.06 11.28
C THR A 148 -32.73 1.63 11.40
N ARG A 149 -31.99 0.78 12.10
CA ARG A 149 -32.41 -0.59 12.44
C ARG A 149 -33.32 -0.51 13.67
N THR A 150 -34.63 -0.61 13.46
CA THR A 150 -35.63 -0.75 14.53
C THR A 150 -35.40 -2.06 15.28
N ARG A 151 -35.00 -1.95 16.55
CA ARG A 151 -34.73 -3.07 17.45
C ARG A 151 -36.07 -3.62 17.96
N ARG A 152 -36.56 -4.72 17.38
CA ARG A 152 -37.73 -5.44 17.90
C ARG A 152 -37.29 -6.22 19.16
N ARG A 153 -37.72 -5.77 20.34
CA ARG A 153 -37.54 -6.46 21.63
C ARG A 153 -38.46 -7.69 21.66
N SER A 154 -37.92 -8.87 21.95
CA SER A 154 -38.71 -10.02 22.43
C SER A 154 -38.89 -9.92 23.96
N PRO A 155 -40.07 -10.24 24.50
CA PRO A 155 -40.33 -10.17 25.94
C PRO A 155 -39.84 -11.43 26.67
N ALA A 156 -39.28 -11.21 27.85
CA ALA A 156 -38.89 -12.23 28.82
C ALA A 156 -40.13 -12.91 29.41
N SER A 157 -40.16 -14.25 29.43
CA SER A 157 -41.09 -15.02 30.25
C SER A 157 -40.48 -15.32 31.62
N ARG A 158 -41.31 -15.13 32.63
CA ARG A 158 -41.07 -15.04 34.06
C ARG A 158 -41.79 -16.21 34.70
N GLN A 159 -41.12 -17.09 35.42
CA GLN A 159 -41.70 -18.05 36.39
C GLN A 159 -40.53 -18.53 37.27
N SER A 160 -40.35 -18.04 38.50
CA SER A 160 -41.14 -18.15 39.74
C SER A 160 -40.64 -19.29 40.64
N LYS A 161 -40.22 -18.87 41.84
CA LYS A 161 -39.68 -19.61 42.98
C LYS A 161 -40.63 -20.68 43.55
N ALA A 162 -40.07 -21.80 44.01
CA ALA A 162 -40.54 -22.56 45.19
C ALA A 162 -39.30 -23.27 45.78
N ARG A 163 -38.72 -22.86 46.91
CA ARG A 163 -39.07 -23.08 48.34
C ARG A 163 -38.40 -24.33 48.95
N CYS A 164 -37.23 -24.11 49.56
CA CYS A 164 -36.73 -24.49 50.89
C CYS A 164 -36.98 -25.88 51.54
N ARG A 165 -35.88 -26.38 52.16
CA ARG A 165 -35.66 -27.38 53.26
C ARG A 165 -35.16 -28.76 52.79
N SER A 166 -33.94 -29.21 53.10
CA SER A 166 -33.14 -29.40 54.35
C SER A 166 -33.44 -30.70 55.09
N ARG A 167 -32.40 -31.54 55.16
CA ARG A 167 -32.20 -32.77 55.95
C ARG A 167 -33.00 -34.01 55.55
#